data_AF-A0A7Z9Y741-F1
#
_entry.id   AF-A0A7Z9Y741-F1
#
_cell.length_a   1.000
_cell.length_b   1.000
_cell.length_c   1.000
_cell.angle_alpha   90.00
_cell.angle_beta   90.00
_cell.angle_gamma   90.00
#
_symmetry.space_group_name_H-M   'P 1'
#
loop_
_entity.id
_entity.type
_entity.pdbx_description
1 polymer ?
#
loop_
_entity_poly.entity_id
_entity_poly.type
_entity_poly.pdbx_seq_one_letter_code
_entity_poly.pdbx_strand_id
1 'polypeptide(L)'
;MKRMLLHICCAPCSTYVIEVLKPIYKIAGFFYNPNIHPESQYKLRLEEIIRYAEIAGIDLVVGEYEVRRWFDLVRGLEDEPEGGRRCRICYRMRLERTAQYAAEHGFDIITTTLSISPHKKADVINRIGAEVAGKHGVGFLQADFKKKGGFQK
;
A
#
# COMPACT_ATOMS: atom_id res chain seq x y z
N MET A 1 -4.71 -7.21 20.37
CA MET A 1 -3.77 -6.76 19.31
C MET A 1 -4.57 -6.00 18.28
N LYS A 2 -4.17 -4.79 17.86
CA LYS A 2 -4.91 -4.03 16.83
C LYS A 2 -4.89 -4.78 15.49
N ARG A 3 -5.99 -4.73 14.74
CA ARG A 3 -6.11 -5.26 13.38
C ARG A 3 -5.55 -4.24 12.39
N MET A 4 -4.56 -4.65 11.61
CA MET A 4 -3.93 -3.81 10.61
C MET A 4 -4.27 -4.28 9.20
N LEU A 5 -4.67 -3.35 8.35
CA LEU A 5 -4.70 -3.57 6.91
C LEU A 5 -3.40 -3.02 6.29
N LEU A 6 -2.55 -3.91 5.79
CA LEU A 6 -1.30 -3.54 5.14
C LEU A 6 -1.54 -3.38 3.64
N HIS A 7 -1.43 -2.15 3.12
CA HIS A 7 -1.38 -1.96 1.66
C HIS A 7 -0.11 -2.57 1.09
N ILE A 8 -0.25 -3.44 0.09
CA ILE A 8 0.84 -4.13 -0.60
C ILE A 8 0.88 -3.73 -2.07
N CYS A 9 2.00 -3.16 -2.52
CA CYS A 9 2.19 -2.84 -3.94
C CYS A 9 2.81 -3.97 -4.77
N CYS A 10 3.56 -4.88 -4.12
CA CYS A 10 4.26 -6.00 -4.75
C CYS A 10 4.70 -7.03 -3.68
N ALA A 11 4.86 -8.31 -4.05
CA ALA A 11 5.28 -9.35 -3.10
C ALA A 11 6.66 -9.09 -2.47
N PRO A 12 7.73 -8.80 -3.23
CA PRO A 12 9.05 -8.49 -2.65
C PRO A 12 9.04 -7.29 -1.69
N CYS A 13 8.13 -6.33 -1.91
CA CYS A 13 8.00 -5.14 -1.08
C CYS A 13 7.41 -5.46 0.31
N SER A 14 6.69 -6.58 0.43
CA SER A 14 5.90 -6.92 1.61
C SER A 14 6.63 -7.82 2.59
N THR A 15 7.69 -8.52 2.15
CA THR A 15 8.34 -9.56 2.94
C THR A 15 8.85 -9.06 4.28
N TYR A 16 9.77 -8.10 4.24
CA TYR A 16 10.34 -7.46 5.43
C TYR A 16 9.26 -6.75 6.26
N VAL A 17 8.31 -6.07 5.61
CA VAL A 17 7.28 -5.29 6.30
C VAL A 17 6.34 -6.20 7.10
N ILE A 18 5.95 -7.34 6.54
CA ILE A 18 5.12 -8.32 7.25
C ILE A 18 5.92 -8.92 8.40
N GLU A 19 7.18 -9.30 8.20
CA GLU A 19 8.03 -9.86 9.24
C GLU A 19 8.15 -8.94 10.47
N VAL A 20 8.37 -7.64 10.27
CA VAL A 20 8.52 -6.69 11.40
C VAL A 20 7.21 -6.30 12.07
N LEU A 21 6.09 -6.33 11.35
CA LEU A 21 4.79 -5.89 11.89
C LEU A 21 3.96 -7.03 12.47
N LYS A 22 4.13 -8.27 11.98
CA LYS A 22 3.34 -9.44 12.41
C LYS A 22 3.42 -9.74 13.91
N PRO A 23 4.55 -9.49 14.62
CA PRO A 23 4.61 -9.63 16.07
C PRO A 23 3.83 -8.55 16.84
N ILE A 24 3.44 -7.45 16.18
CA ILE A 24 2.86 -6.25 16.81
C ILE A 24 1.36 -6.11 16.48
N TYR A 25 0.95 -6.57 15.29
CA TYR A 25 -0.40 -6.39 14.74
C TYR A 25 -0.99 -7.69 14.20
N LYS A 26 -2.33 -7.81 14.25
CA LYS A 26 -3.04 -8.84 13.48
C LYS A 26 -3.20 -8.32 12.05
N ILE A 27 -2.35 -8.78 11.14
CA ILE A 27 -2.24 -8.24 9.77
C ILE A 27 -3.15 -8.99 8.81
N ALA A 28 -3.86 -8.23 7.98
CA ALA A 28 -4.33 -8.68 6.67
C ALA A 28 -3.65 -7.84 5.58
N GLY A 29 -3.27 -8.46 4.47
CA GLY A 29 -2.74 -7.78 3.29
C GLY A 29 -3.85 -7.25 2.40
N PHE A 30 -3.62 -6.09 1.78
CA PHE A 30 -4.48 -5.51 0.75
C PHE A 30 -3.64 -5.24 -0.50
N PHE A 31 -3.75 -6.11 -1.50
CA PHE A 31 -3.07 -5.91 -2.77
C PHE A 31 -3.89 -4.98 -3.66
N TYR A 32 -3.37 -3.78 -3.89
CA TYR A 32 -4.00 -2.80 -4.77
C TYR A 32 -2.97 -1.92 -5.46
N ASN A 33 -2.78 -2.17 -6.75
CA ASN A 33 -1.81 -1.44 -7.56
C ASN A 33 -2.28 -1.33 -9.02
N PRO A 34 -3.18 -0.39 -9.31
CA PRO A 34 -3.75 -0.22 -10.65
C PRO A 34 -2.79 0.38 -11.67
N ASN A 35 -1.54 0.70 -11.29
CA ASN A 35 -0.46 1.20 -12.17
C ASN A 35 0.38 0.06 -12.78
N ILE A 36 0.15 -1.21 -12.41
CA ILE A 36 0.94 -2.31 -13.01
C ILE A 36 0.39 -2.56 -14.40
N HIS A 37 1.20 -2.28 -15.41
CA HIS A 37 0.86 -2.53 -16.81
C HIS A 37 2.04 -3.16 -17.54
N PRO A 38 1.78 -3.97 -18.59
CA PRO A 38 0.47 -4.43 -19.08
C PRO A 38 -0.22 -5.40 -18.10
N GLU A 39 -1.49 -5.76 -18.37
CA GLU A 39 -2.30 -6.65 -17.51
C GLU A 39 -1.62 -8.00 -17.20
N SER A 40 -0.82 -8.53 -18.13
CA SER A 40 -0.04 -9.74 -17.89
C SER A 40 0.94 -9.60 -16.72
N GLN A 41 1.58 -8.43 -16.55
CA GLN A 41 2.42 -8.16 -15.38
C GLN A 41 1.60 -8.03 -14.09
N TYR A 42 0.37 -7.50 -14.18
CA TYR A 42 -0.52 -7.42 -13.02
C TYR A 42 -0.87 -8.81 -12.51
N LYS A 43 -1.25 -9.72 -13.43
CA LYS A 43 -1.57 -11.12 -13.10
C LYS A 43 -0.39 -11.85 -12.48
N LEU A 44 0.81 -11.70 -13.06
CA LEU A 44 2.02 -12.31 -12.50
C LEU A 44 2.30 -11.83 -11.05
N ARG A 45 2.21 -10.51 -10.81
CA ARG A 45 2.42 -9.97 -9.46
C ARG A 45 1.33 -10.37 -8.48
N LEU A 46 0.09 -10.53 -8.96
CA LEU A 46 -1.03 -11.01 -8.17
C LEU A 46 -0.79 -12.47 -7.72
N GLU A 47 -0.40 -13.35 -8.64
CA GLU A 47 -0.07 -14.74 -8.32
C GLU A 47 1.11 -14.86 -7.34
N GLU A 48 2.12 -14.01 -7.47
CA GLU A 48 3.24 -13.95 -6.52
C GLU A 48 2.79 -13.52 -5.12
N ILE A 49 1.93 -12.51 -4.99
CA ILE A 49 1.49 -12.05 -3.66
C ILE A 49 0.52 -13.03 -3.01
N ILE A 50 -0.33 -13.72 -3.78
CA ILE A 50 -1.19 -14.79 -3.26
C ILE A 50 -0.34 -15.89 -2.64
N ARG A 51 0.63 -16.42 -3.40
CA ARG A 51 1.56 -17.44 -2.90
C ARG A 51 2.33 -16.97 -1.66
N TYR A 52 2.80 -15.72 -1.67
CA TYR A 52 3.54 -15.19 -0.53
C TYR A 52 2.66 -15.01 0.71
N ALA A 53 1.40 -14.59 0.57
CA ALA A 53 0.48 -14.43 1.69
C ALA A 53 0.20 -15.77 2.39
N GLU A 54 0.07 -16.86 1.63
CA GLU A 54 -0.06 -18.22 2.15
C GLU A 54 1.18 -18.63 2.97
N ILE A 55 2.38 -18.45 2.41
CA ILE A 55 3.66 -18.73 3.09
C ILE A 55 3.80 -17.89 4.36
N ALA A 56 3.43 -16.61 4.27
CA ALA A 56 3.49 -15.68 5.38
C ALA A 56 2.37 -15.92 6.41
N GLY A 57 1.38 -16.76 6.12
CA GLY A 57 0.24 -17.04 6.99
C GLY A 57 -0.55 -15.79 7.36
N ILE A 58 -0.90 -14.96 6.37
CA ILE A 58 -1.77 -13.79 6.53
C ILE A 58 -2.94 -13.86 5.56
N ASP A 59 -4.07 -13.27 5.94
CA ASP A 59 -5.19 -13.08 5.01
C ASP A 59 -4.78 -12.08 3.92
N LEU A 60 -5.23 -12.29 2.69
CA LEU A 60 -5.01 -11.38 1.57
C LEU A 60 -6.32 -10.99 0.92
N VAL A 61 -6.53 -9.69 0.81
CA VAL A 61 -7.63 -9.09 0.04
C VAL A 61 -7.05 -8.50 -1.23
N VAL A 62 -7.70 -8.79 -2.36
CA VAL A 62 -7.34 -8.26 -3.67
C VAL A 62 -8.31 -7.12 -4.02
N GLY A 63 -7.78 -5.91 -4.14
CA GLY A 63 -8.57 -4.78 -4.60
C GLY A 63 -8.86 -4.87 -6.10
N GLU A 64 -9.91 -4.19 -6.53
CA GLU A 64 -10.29 -4.13 -7.95
C GLU A 64 -9.18 -3.51 -8.81
N TYR A 65 -8.94 -4.07 -10.00
CA TYR A 65 -7.92 -3.57 -10.92
C TYR A 65 -8.43 -2.34 -11.70
N GLU A 66 -8.49 -1.20 -11.02
CA GLU A 66 -9.06 0.07 -11.50
C GLU A 66 -8.15 0.84 -12.49
N VAL A 67 -7.72 0.18 -13.57
CA VAL A 67 -6.77 0.74 -14.56
C VAL A 67 -7.26 2.02 -15.22
N ARG A 68 -8.52 2.01 -15.68
CA ARG A 68 -9.11 3.17 -16.39
C ARG A 68 -9.10 4.41 -15.50
N ARG A 69 -9.55 4.24 -14.25
CA ARG A 69 -9.52 5.28 -13.23
C ARG A 69 -8.10 5.79 -12.97
N TRP A 70 -7.10 4.89 -12.95
CA TRP A 70 -5.71 5.30 -12.78
C TRP A 70 -5.25 6.19 -13.94
N PHE A 71 -5.48 5.78 -15.19
CA PHE A 71 -5.14 6.59 -16.37
C PHE A 71 -5.85 7.94 -16.38
N ASP A 72 -7.12 7.98 -16.00
CA ASP A 72 -7.88 9.24 -15.92
C ASP A 72 -7.30 10.20 -14.88
N LEU A 73 -6.87 9.68 -13.73
CA LEU A 73 -6.27 10.48 -12.66
C LEU A 73 -4.89 11.04 -13.01
N VAL A 74 -4.12 10.35 -13.86
CA VAL A 74 -2.76 10.76 -14.22
C VAL A 74 -2.65 11.40 -15.60
N ARG A 75 -3.79 11.61 -16.28
CA ARG A 75 -3.84 12.23 -17.61
C ARG A 75 -3.17 13.60 -17.61
N GLY A 76 -2.29 13.85 -18.57
CA GLY A 76 -1.51 15.08 -18.68
C GLY A 76 -0.30 15.14 -17.74
N LEU A 77 0.04 14.05 -17.06
CA LEU A 77 1.20 13.91 -16.17
C LEU A 77 2.09 12.74 -16.59
N GLU A 78 2.00 12.31 -17.86
CA GLU A 78 2.71 11.16 -18.40
C GLU A 78 4.22 11.34 -18.35
N ASP A 79 4.68 12.58 -18.58
CA ASP A 79 6.09 12.99 -18.63
C ASP A 79 6.66 13.48 -17.28
N GLU A 80 5.86 13.45 -16.21
CA GLU A 80 6.35 13.83 -14.87
C GLU A 80 7.47 12.88 -14.41
N PRO A 81 8.57 13.42 -13.85
CA PRO A 81 9.67 12.60 -13.36
C PRO A 81 9.25 11.72 -12.17
N GLU A 82 10.02 10.67 -11.91
CA GLU A 82 9.81 9.83 -10.72
C GLU A 82 9.89 10.69 -9.44
N GLY A 83 8.92 10.51 -8.54
CA GLY A 83 8.74 11.34 -7.35
C GLY A 83 8.00 12.67 -7.59
N GLY A 84 7.62 12.96 -8.83
CA GLY A 84 6.84 14.12 -9.25
C GLY A 84 5.34 14.03 -8.89
N ARG A 85 4.52 14.84 -9.57
CA ARG A 85 3.08 14.96 -9.29
C ARG A 85 2.32 13.66 -9.53
N ARG A 86 2.65 12.93 -10.59
CA ARG A 86 2.06 11.62 -10.92
C ARG A 86 2.19 10.63 -9.76
N CYS A 87 3.36 10.56 -9.13
CA CYS A 87 3.59 9.66 -7.99
C CYS A 87 2.69 9.99 -6.80
N ARG A 88 2.46 11.29 -6.51
CA ARG A 88 1.59 11.72 -5.41
C ARG A 88 0.13 11.29 -5.63
N ILE A 89 -0.37 11.44 -6.85
CA ILE A 89 -1.72 11.00 -7.23
C ILE A 89 -1.82 9.48 -7.09
N CYS A 90 -0.81 8.76 -7.59
CA CYS A 90 -0.76 7.32 -7.53
C CYS A 90 -0.72 6.80 -6.07
N TYR A 91 0.03 7.44 -5.17
CA TYR A 91 0.05 7.06 -3.75
C TYR A 91 -1.30 7.34 -3.10
N ARG A 92 -1.89 8.52 -3.35
CA ARG A 92 -3.19 8.88 -2.80
C ARG A 92 -4.27 7.91 -3.22
N MET A 93 -4.41 7.60 -4.51
CA MET A 93 -5.40 6.63 -5.00
C MET A 93 -5.33 5.30 -4.25
N ARG A 94 -4.11 4.78 -4.04
CA ARG A 94 -3.90 3.49 -3.37
C ARG A 94 -4.21 3.52 -1.88
N LEU A 95 -3.71 4.56 -1.19
CA LEU A 95 -3.90 4.69 0.25
C LEU A 95 -5.35 5.05 0.59
N GLU A 96 -6.02 5.84 -0.24
CA GLU A 96 -7.44 6.16 -0.11
C GLU A 96 -8.29 4.89 -0.22
N ARG A 97 -8.05 4.05 -1.25
CA ARG A 97 -8.78 2.79 -1.41
C ARG A 97 -8.54 1.83 -0.25
N THR A 98 -7.32 1.81 0.29
CA THR A 98 -6.96 1.01 1.46
C THR A 98 -7.66 1.51 2.71
N ALA A 99 -7.68 2.82 2.95
CA ALA A 99 -8.36 3.45 4.08
C ALA A 99 -9.88 3.22 4.04
N GLN A 100 -10.48 3.36 2.87
CA GLN A 100 -11.89 3.06 2.64
C GLN A 100 -12.21 1.60 3.00
N TYR A 101 -11.47 0.64 2.43
CA TYR A 101 -11.68 -0.78 2.71
C TYR A 101 -11.50 -1.08 4.21
N ALA A 102 -10.47 -0.49 4.83
CA ALA A 102 -10.20 -0.64 6.26
C ALA A 102 -11.38 -0.17 7.12
N ALA A 103 -11.94 1.00 6.84
CA ALA A 103 -13.10 1.53 7.56
C ALA A 103 -14.34 0.64 7.39
N GLU A 104 -14.64 0.23 6.16
CA GLU A 104 -15.79 -0.63 5.83
C GLU A 104 -15.73 -2.01 6.51
N HIS A 105 -14.52 -2.52 6.77
CA HIS A 105 -14.30 -3.86 7.32
C HIS A 105 -13.80 -3.84 8.78
N GLY A 106 -13.78 -2.67 9.42
CA GLY A 106 -13.48 -2.47 10.84
C GLY A 106 -12.01 -2.64 11.24
N PHE A 107 -11.06 -2.39 10.35
CA PHE A 107 -9.63 -2.37 10.70
C PHE A 107 -9.29 -1.13 11.53
N ASP A 108 -8.42 -1.29 12.53
CA ASP A 108 -8.08 -0.20 13.46
C ASP A 108 -7.04 0.77 12.85
N ILE A 109 -6.16 0.24 12.01
CA ILE A 109 -4.99 0.96 11.49
C ILE A 109 -4.60 0.44 10.11
N ILE A 110 -4.08 1.32 9.27
CA ILE A 110 -3.47 0.95 7.99
C ILE A 110 -2.01 1.38 7.94
N THR A 111 -1.25 0.75 7.04
CA THR A 111 0.06 1.23 6.62
C THR A 111 0.35 0.76 5.20
N THR A 112 1.56 0.97 4.70
CA THR A 112 1.91 0.67 3.31
C THR A 112 3.32 0.16 3.12
N THR A 113 3.49 -0.79 2.20
CA THR A 113 4.81 -1.22 1.74
C THR A 113 5.51 -0.20 0.84
N LEU A 114 4.85 0.90 0.44
CA LEU A 114 5.45 1.89 -0.48
C LEU A 114 6.74 2.51 0.08
N SER A 115 6.85 2.67 1.40
CA SER A 115 8.01 3.31 2.03
C SER A 115 9.27 2.44 2.09
N ILE A 116 9.22 1.18 1.65
CA ILE A 116 10.42 0.33 1.50
C ILE A 116 11.26 0.69 0.28
N SER A 117 10.66 1.36 -0.71
CA SER A 117 11.32 1.62 -1.99
C SER A 117 12.32 2.78 -1.87
N PRO A 118 13.61 2.60 -2.24
CA PRO A 118 14.64 3.64 -2.10
C PRO A 118 14.32 4.90 -2.90
N HIS A 119 13.61 4.74 -4.02
CA HIS A 119 13.20 5.83 -4.91
C HIS A 119 12.00 6.63 -4.39
N LYS A 120 11.29 6.15 -3.36
CA LYS A 120 10.10 6.80 -2.83
C LYS A 120 10.39 7.59 -1.56
N LYS A 121 9.79 8.77 -1.48
CA LYS A 121 9.90 9.71 -0.35
C LYS A 121 8.89 9.31 0.74
N ALA A 122 9.40 8.75 1.84
CA ALA A 122 8.58 8.20 2.92
C ALA A 122 7.77 9.29 3.64
N ASP A 123 8.32 10.49 3.78
CA ASP A 123 7.63 11.69 4.29
C ASP A 123 6.38 12.04 3.47
N VAL A 124 6.48 12.00 2.13
CA VAL A 124 5.35 12.25 1.23
C VAL A 124 4.28 11.17 1.38
N ILE A 125 4.69 9.90 1.44
CA ILE A 125 3.79 8.76 1.64
C ILE A 125 3.09 8.85 2.99
N ASN A 126 3.83 9.12 4.07
CA ASN A 126 3.30 9.21 5.43
C ASN A 126 2.30 10.35 5.58
N ARG A 127 2.58 11.52 4.99
CA ARG A 127 1.65 12.65 5.00
C ARG A 127 0.34 12.32 4.27
N ILE A 128 0.43 11.74 3.06
CA ILE A 128 -0.76 11.32 2.30
C ILE A 128 -1.54 10.27 3.08
N GLY A 129 -0.84 9.26 3.61
CA GLY A 129 -1.43 8.17 4.39
C GLY A 129 -2.20 8.63 5.62
N ALA A 130 -1.59 9.52 6.42
CA ALA A 130 -2.25 10.10 7.59
C ALA A 130 -3.49 10.92 7.21
N GLU A 131 -3.41 11.71 6.14
CA GLU A 131 -4.54 12.51 5.66
C GLU A 131 -5.72 11.62 5.23
N VAL A 132 -5.47 10.60 4.40
CA VAL A 132 -6.54 9.73 3.89
C VAL A 132 -7.11 8.84 4.99
N ALA A 133 -6.27 8.26 5.85
CA ALA A 133 -6.76 7.44 6.95
C ALA A 133 -7.63 8.24 7.92
N GLY A 134 -7.22 9.48 8.24
CA GLY A 134 -8.00 10.40 9.07
C GLY A 134 -9.38 10.72 8.50
N LYS A 135 -9.49 10.90 7.17
CA LYS A 135 -10.79 11.11 6.50
C LYS A 135 -11.75 9.93 6.64
N HIS A 136 -11.21 8.72 6.75
CA HIS A 136 -11.98 7.48 6.90
C HIS A 136 -12.10 7.01 8.36
N GLY A 137 -11.60 7.79 9.32
CA GLY A 137 -11.65 7.42 10.74
C GLY A 137 -10.76 6.22 11.12
N VAL A 138 -9.72 5.92 10.33
CA VAL A 138 -8.78 4.81 10.58
C VAL A 138 -7.42 5.37 10.97
N GLY A 139 -6.69 4.66 11.85
CA GLY A 139 -5.31 5.04 12.16
C GLY A 139 -4.37 4.86 10.97
N PHE A 140 -3.26 5.62 10.92
CA PHE A 140 -2.17 5.38 9.96
C PHE A 140 -0.85 5.20 10.69
N LEU A 141 -0.19 4.05 10.50
CA LEU A 141 1.17 3.86 10.99
C LEU A 141 2.16 4.48 10.00
N GLN A 142 2.80 5.58 10.42
CA GLN A 142 3.87 6.21 9.66
C GLN A 142 5.18 5.44 9.78
N ALA A 143 5.77 5.11 8.63
CA ALA A 143 6.94 4.25 8.59
C ALA A 143 7.89 4.60 7.44
N ASP A 144 9.19 4.55 7.71
CA ASP A 144 10.26 4.49 6.72
C ASP A 144 10.95 3.12 6.81
N PHE A 145 10.41 2.14 6.08
CA PHE A 145 10.92 0.76 6.08
C PHE A 145 12.26 0.60 5.36
N LYS A 146 12.85 1.66 4.79
CA LYS A 146 14.23 1.62 4.27
C LYS A 146 15.27 1.54 5.39
N LYS A 147 14.97 2.15 6.54
CA LYS A 147 15.84 2.14 7.71
C LYS A 147 15.45 0.94 8.56
N LYS A 148 16.39 0.05 8.89
CA LYS A 148 16.13 -1.09 9.79
C LYS A 148 15.45 -0.58 11.07
N GLY A 149 14.14 -0.84 11.23
CA GLY A 149 13.34 -0.43 12.39
C GLY A 149 12.74 1.00 12.39
N GLY A 150 12.74 1.73 11.27
CA GLY A 150 12.39 3.15 11.20
C GLY A 150 10.89 3.49 11.13
N PHE A 151 10.04 3.03 12.05
CA PHE A 151 8.63 3.46 12.13
C PHE A 151 8.27 4.09 13.47
N GLN A 152 7.45 5.15 13.45
CA GLN A 152 7.00 5.86 14.66
C GLN A 152 5.64 5.31 15.07
N LYS A 153 5.52 4.90 16.34
CA LYS A 153 4.30 4.34 16.94
C LYS A 153 3.29 5.43 17.29
#